data_AF-A0A849TYM8-F1
#
_entry.id   AF-A0A849TYM8-F1
#
_cell.length_a   1.000
_cell.length_b   1.000
_cell.length_c   1.000
_cell.angle_alpha   90.00
_cell.angle_beta   90.00
_cell.angle_gamma   90.00
#
_symmetry.space_group_name_H-M   'P 1'
#
loop_
_entity.id
_entity.type
_entity.pdbx_description
1 polymer ?
#
loop_
_entity_poly.entity_id
_entity_poly.type
_entity_poly.pdbx_seq_one_letter_code
_entity_poly.pdbx_strand_id
1 'polypeptide(L)'
;MALVGRLAGAILAETEGQFFLVGNPKEPCDFMAVGFEPPGVIDAMARPFTRLAPLRPVQVPHPYLTMDVEGEALARLLVDRFVIQRNGSVSDRLWRLVTDPKQEDRAVSAGTIDARWLGEIPAKIWQIVRESVLKCT
;
A
#
# COMPACT_ATOMS: atom_id res chain seq x y z
N MET A 1 6.06 10.42 -10.74
CA MET A 1 4.88 10.37 -9.87
C MET A 1 4.54 8.91 -9.68
N ALA A 2 4.45 8.45 -8.44
CA ALA A 2 4.16 7.07 -8.11
C ALA A 2 2.66 6.79 -7.99
N LEU A 3 2.28 5.55 -8.28
CA LEU A 3 0.92 5.03 -8.16
C LEU A 3 0.87 3.97 -7.06
N VAL A 4 -0.08 4.06 -6.13
CA VAL A 4 -0.19 3.13 -4.99
C VAL A 4 -1.60 2.57 -4.90
N GLY A 5 -1.75 1.26 -5.10
CA GLY A 5 -3.02 0.55 -5.02
C GLY A 5 -2.96 -0.67 -4.10
N ARG A 6 -3.92 -1.58 -4.28
CA ARG A 6 -4.03 -2.81 -3.47
C ARG A 6 -3.77 -4.04 -4.32
N LEU A 7 -3.07 -5.01 -3.74
CA LEU A 7 -2.95 -6.35 -4.30
C LEU A 7 -3.17 -7.37 -3.18
N ALA A 8 -4.27 -8.13 -3.24
CA ALA A 8 -4.63 -9.16 -2.27
C ALA A 8 -4.49 -8.71 -0.79
N GLY A 9 -4.90 -7.50 -0.44
CA GLY A 9 -4.80 -7.02 0.96
C GLY A 9 -3.41 -6.51 1.37
N ALA A 10 -2.39 -6.59 0.52
CA ALA A 10 -1.15 -5.83 0.59
C ALA A 10 -1.24 -4.54 -0.24
N ILE A 11 -0.22 -3.70 -0.18
CA ILE A 11 -0.10 -2.52 -1.04
C ILE A 11 0.77 -2.86 -2.25
N LEU A 12 0.34 -2.45 -3.44
CA LEU A 12 1.13 -2.48 -4.66
C LEU A 12 1.51 -1.04 -5.02
N ALA A 13 2.80 -0.74 -5.06
CA ALA A 13 3.30 0.55 -5.49
C ALA A 13 4.04 0.41 -6.83
N GLU A 14 3.75 1.30 -7.77
CA GLU A 14 4.48 1.49 -9.01
C GLU A 14 5.18 2.86 -8.97
N THR A 15 6.47 2.86 -9.28
CA THR A 15 7.32 4.06 -9.26
C THR A 15 8.49 3.83 -10.21
N GLU A 16 8.74 4.78 -11.11
CA GLU A 16 9.84 4.71 -12.09
C GLU A 16 9.88 3.38 -12.88
N GLY A 17 8.71 2.78 -13.17
CA GLY A 17 8.60 1.49 -13.85
C GLY A 17 8.98 0.27 -12.97
N GLN A 18 9.21 0.47 -11.68
CA GLN A 18 9.46 -0.55 -10.68
C GLN A 18 8.21 -0.82 -9.86
N PHE A 19 8.03 -2.07 -9.44
CA PHE A 19 6.90 -2.48 -8.61
C PHE A 19 7.38 -2.97 -7.24
N PHE A 20 6.68 -2.53 -6.19
CA PHE A 20 6.93 -2.95 -4.81
C PHE A 20 5.64 -3.47 -4.19
N LEU A 21 5.72 -4.65 -3.58
CA LEU A 21 4.71 -5.18 -2.68
C LEU A 21 5.05 -4.76 -1.25
N VAL A 22 4.12 -4.14 -0.55
CA VAL A 22 4.29 -3.69 0.83
C VAL A 22 3.31 -4.44 1.75
N GLY A 23 3.85 -5.10 2.76
CA GLY A 23 3.11 -5.95 3.69
C GLY A 23 2.79 -7.35 3.16
N ASN A 24 2.27 -8.19 4.05
CA ASN A 24 1.86 -9.56 3.73
C ASN A 24 0.54 -9.54 2.93
N PRO A 25 0.49 -10.17 1.73
CA PRO A 25 -0.77 -10.40 1.05
C PRO A 25 -1.61 -11.42 1.82
N LYS A 26 -2.93 -11.30 1.71
CA LYS A 26 -3.90 -12.31 2.12
C LYS A 26 -3.80 -13.47 1.13
N GLU A 27 -3.82 -14.69 1.64
CA GLU A 27 -3.84 -15.90 0.81
C GLU A 27 -5.28 -16.27 0.42
N PRO A 28 -5.50 -16.75 -0.82
CA PRO A 28 -4.51 -16.95 -1.89
C PRO A 28 -4.19 -15.65 -2.66
N CYS A 29 -2.94 -15.50 -3.11
CA CYS A 29 -2.51 -14.46 -4.04
C CYS A 29 -1.76 -15.08 -5.23
N ASP A 30 -2.38 -15.04 -6.41
CA ASP A 30 -1.75 -15.53 -7.65
C ASP A 30 -1.02 -14.39 -8.36
N PHE A 31 0.29 -14.28 -8.11
CA PHE A 31 1.17 -13.27 -8.70
C PHE A 31 1.24 -13.38 -10.23
N MET A 32 1.25 -14.60 -10.78
CA MET A 32 1.32 -14.79 -12.23
C MET A 32 0.04 -14.32 -12.92
N ALA A 33 -1.13 -14.58 -12.32
CA ALA A 33 -2.41 -14.10 -12.83
C ALA A 33 -2.46 -12.57 -12.90
N VAL A 34 -1.88 -11.86 -11.92
CA VAL A 34 -1.82 -10.39 -11.93
C VAL A 34 -0.61 -9.82 -12.70
N GLY A 35 0.25 -10.68 -13.25
CA GLY A 35 1.30 -10.31 -14.19
C GLY A 35 2.71 -10.16 -13.61
N PHE A 36 2.98 -10.73 -12.44
CA PHE A 36 4.31 -10.75 -11.81
C PHE A 36 4.91 -12.16 -11.77
N GLU A 37 6.24 -12.24 -11.75
CA GLU A 37 6.94 -13.45 -11.32
C GLU A 37 6.60 -13.76 -9.85
N PRO A 38 6.42 -15.04 -9.46
CA PRO A 38 6.27 -15.40 -8.06
C PRO A 38 7.50 -14.96 -7.24
N PRO A 39 7.36 -14.07 -6.24
CA PRO A 39 8.50 -13.50 -5.52
C PRO A 39 9.14 -14.46 -4.49
N GLY A 40 8.79 -15.75 -4.53
CA GLY A 40 9.14 -16.72 -3.51
C GLY A 40 8.39 -16.49 -2.19
N VAL A 41 9.08 -16.69 -1.07
CA VAL A 41 8.49 -16.50 0.27
C VAL A 41 8.39 -15.01 0.59
N ILE A 42 7.17 -14.54 0.89
CA ILE A 42 6.92 -13.19 1.40
C ILE A 42 6.75 -13.28 2.92
N ASP A 43 7.59 -12.55 3.65
CA ASP A 43 7.44 -12.30 5.07
C ASP A 43 7.73 -10.84 5.38
N ALA A 44 6.68 -10.04 5.55
CA ALA A 44 6.77 -8.63 5.86
C ALA A 44 7.30 -8.33 7.27
N MET A 45 7.40 -9.33 8.15
CA MET A 45 8.07 -9.17 9.44
C MET A 45 9.59 -9.16 9.28
N ALA A 46 10.12 -10.00 8.39
CA ALA A 46 11.55 -10.05 8.07
C ALA A 46 11.95 -9.00 7.02
N ARG A 47 11.11 -8.81 6.00
CA ARG A 47 11.34 -7.89 4.89
C ARG A 47 10.02 -7.19 4.53
N PRO A 48 9.78 -5.97 5.05
CA PRO A 48 8.44 -5.34 5.02
C PRO A 48 7.96 -4.92 3.63
N PHE A 49 8.85 -4.91 2.63
CA PHE A 49 8.50 -4.75 1.23
C PHE A 49 9.39 -5.58 0.31
N THR A 50 8.83 -6.03 -0.81
CA THR A 50 9.51 -6.87 -1.81
C THR A 50 9.36 -6.25 -3.18
N ARG A 51 10.45 -6.11 -3.92
CA ARG A 51 10.40 -5.69 -5.33
C ARG A 51 9.83 -6.83 -6.18
N LEU A 52 8.85 -6.53 -7.02
CA LEU A 52 8.24 -7.47 -7.94
C LEU A 52 8.82 -7.32 -9.34
N ALA A 53 8.94 -8.43 -10.06
CA ALA A 53 9.35 -8.45 -11.46
C ALA A 53 8.10 -8.64 -12.35
N PRO A 54 7.74 -7.65 -13.19
CA PRO A 54 6.60 -7.78 -14.09
C PRO A 54 6.93 -8.72 -15.27
N LEU A 55 6.02 -9.65 -15.56
CA LEU A 55 6.08 -10.54 -16.72
C LEU A 55 5.47 -9.90 -17.99
N ARG A 56 4.64 -8.89 -17.78
CA ARG A 56 3.89 -8.14 -18.80
C ARG A 56 3.60 -6.74 -18.26
N PRO A 57 3.09 -5.80 -19.08
CA PRO A 57 2.61 -4.53 -18.55
C PRO A 57 1.57 -4.76 -17.44
N VAL A 58 1.84 -4.23 -16.25
CA VAL A 58 0.93 -4.32 -15.09
C VAL A 58 0.37 -2.93 -14.81
N GLN A 59 -0.92 -2.86 -14.52
CA GLN A 59 -1.58 -1.64 -14.07
C GLN A 59 -1.86 -1.73 -12.58
N VAL A 60 -1.64 -0.62 -11.86
CA VAL A 60 -2.03 -0.52 -10.46
C VAL A 60 -3.57 -0.49 -10.37
N PRO A 61 -4.22 -1.39 -9.60
CA PRO A 61 -5.67 -1.42 -9.49
C PRO A 61 -6.25 -0.16 -8.87
N HIS A 62 -7.41 0.29 -9.37
CA HIS A 62 -8.18 1.35 -8.74
C HIS A 62 -8.89 0.85 -7.46
N PRO A 63 -9.14 1.74 -6.48
CA PRO A 63 -8.61 3.10 -6.38
C PRO A 63 -7.09 3.07 -6.15
N TYR A 64 -6.39 4.04 -6.74
CA TYR A 64 -4.97 4.23 -6.45
C TYR A 64 -4.69 5.65 -5.98
N LEU A 65 -3.69 5.76 -5.13
CA LEU A 65 -3.14 7.01 -4.64
C LEU A 65 -2.06 7.51 -5.59
N THR A 66 -1.92 8.82 -5.75
CA THR A 66 -0.75 9.46 -6.36
C THR A 66 0.15 10.07 -5.29
N MET A 67 1.46 9.88 -5.44
CA MET A 67 2.48 10.40 -4.52
C MET A 67 3.71 10.90 -5.28
N ASP A 68 4.42 11.87 -4.71
CA ASP A 68 5.65 12.45 -5.29
C ASP A 68 6.94 11.77 -4.77
N VAL A 69 6.82 10.77 -3.90
CA VAL A 69 7.94 9.98 -3.40
C VAL A 69 8.16 8.79 -4.33
N GLU A 70 9.41 8.57 -4.75
CA GLU A 70 9.77 7.55 -5.74
C GLU A 70 10.71 6.47 -5.15
N GLY A 71 10.87 5.38 -5.89
CA GLY A 71 11.80 4.28 -5.62
C GLY A 71 11.55 3.57 -4.29
N GLU A 72 12.61 3.06 -3.67
CA GLU A 72 12.51 2.38 -2.36
C GLU A 72 12.04 3.31 -1.23
N ALA A 73 12.26 4.62 -1.35
CA ALA A 73 11.80 5.58 -0.34
C ALA A 73 10.27 5.56 -0.23
N LEU A 74 9.56 5.37 -1.35
CA LEU A 74 8.12 5.17 -1.36
C LEU A 74 7.72 3.91 -0.61
N ALA A 75 8.37 2.78 -0.89
CA ALA A 75 8.05 1.51 -0.23
C ALA A 75 8.25 1.61 1.29
N ARG A 76 9.34 2.23 1.75
CA ARG A 76 9.61 2.50 3.18
C ARG A 76 8.56 3.40 3.81
N LEU A 77 8.20 4.49 3.12
CA LEU A 77 7.14 5.37 3.56
C LEU A 77 5.83 4.57 3.74
N LEU A 78 5.43 3.77 2.75
CA LEU A 78 4.20 2.99 2.82
C LEU A 78 4.21 1.96 3.96
N VAL A 79 5.35 1.35 4.27
CA VAL A 79 5.53 0.51 5.46
C VAL A 79 5.21 1.31 6.73
N ASP A 80 5.86 2.46 6.89
CA ASP A 80 5.68 3.35 8.05
C ASP A 80 4.27 3.91 8.15
N ARG A 81 3.57 4.03 7.02
CA ARG A 81 2.20 4.56 6.99
C ARG A 81 1.12 3.53 7.25
N PHE A 82 1.28 2.29 6.75
CA PHE A 82 0.17 1.34 6.67
C PHE A 82 0.41 -0.03 7.31
N VAL A 83 1.66 -0.48 7.43
CA VAL A 83 1.96 -1.83 7.92
C VAL A 83 1.80 -1.91 9.43
N ILE A 84 1.13 -2.97 9.90
CA ILE A 84 1.00 -3.32 11.31
C ILE A 84 2.20 -4.17 11.70
N GLN A 85 3.08 -3.62 12.53
CA GLN A 85 4.37 -4.22 12.88
C GLN A 85 4.29 -5.58 13.57
N ARG A 86 3.15 -5.94 14.18
CA ARG A 86 3.00 -7.22 14.91
C ARG A 86 2.75 -8.44 14.02
N ASN A 87 2.35 -8.22 12.77
CA ASN A 87 1.95 -9.31 11.86
C ASN A 87 2.29 -9.04 10.38
N GLY A 88 2.92 -7.91 10.06
CA GLY A 88 3.31 -7.54 8.71
C GLY A 88 2.14 -7.23 7.76
N SER A 89 0.89 -7.28 8.25
CA SER A 89 -0.29 -6.98 7.43
C SER A 89 -0.46 -5.47 7.21
N VAL A 90 -1.10 -5.09 6.10
CA VAL A 90 -1.57 -3.72 5.90
C VAL A 90 -2.92 -3.50 6.58
N SER A 91 -3.07 -2.40 7.33
CA SER A 91 -4.34 -2.04 7.97
C SER A 91 -5.38 -1.56 6.96
N ASP A 92 -6.47 -2.32 6.81
CA ASP A 92 -7.63 -1.91 6.01
C ASP A 92 -8.29 -0.62 6.54
N ARG A 93 -8.25 -0.38 7.87
CA ARG A 93 -8.80 0.87 8.48
C ARG A 93 -7.98 2.10 8.08
N LEU A 94 -6.65 2.00 8.08
CA LEU A 94 -5.78 3.10 7.66
C LEU A 94 -5.88 3.34 6.15
N TRP A 95 -5.95 2.27 5.37
CA TRP A 95 -6.17 2.38 3.93
C TRP A 95 -7.47 3.14 3.62
N ARG A 96 -8.59 2.73 4.25
CA ARG A 96 -9.89 3.41 4.08
C ARG A 96 -9.86 4.87 4.51
N LEU A 97 -9.16 5.22 5.60
CA LEU A 97 -9.01 6.62 6.01
C LEU A 97 -8.42 7.49 4.89
N VAL A 98 -7.48 6.94 4.12
CA VAL A 98 -6.81 7.67 3.02
C VAL A 98 -7.64 7.65 1.75
N THR A 99 -8.29 6.54 1.42
CA THR A 99 -9.04 6.41 0.16
C THR A 99 -10.49 6.89 0.22
N ASP A 100 -11.05 6.96 1.42
CA ASP A 100 -12.44 7.35 1.68
C ASP A 100 -12.56 8.03 3.06
N PRO A 101 -12.00 9.25 3.21
CA PRO A 101 -11.98 9.95 4.49
C PRO A 101 -13.37 10.38 4.97
N LYS A 102 -14.35 10.50 4.06
CA LYS A 102 -15.71 10.94 4.40
C LYS A 102 -16.61 9.80 4.87
N GLN A 103 -16.19 8.54 4.69
CA GLN A 103 -17.01 7.36 4.99
C GLN A 103 -18.42 7.50 4.38
N GLU A 104 -18.53 8.12 3.22
CA GLU A 104 -19.80 8.16 2.51
C GLU A 104 -20.01 6.72 2.02
N ASP A 105 -21.04 6.02 2.51
CA ASP A 105 -21.42 4.63 2.16
C ASP A 105 -21.61 4.36 0.63
N ARG A 106 -21.29 5.35 -0.21
CA ARG A 106 -21.28 5.28 -1.66
C ARG A 106 -19.85 5.05 -2.12
N ALA A 107 -19.54 3.77 -2.36
CA ALA A 107 -18.46 3.24 -3.21
C ALA A 107 -17.18 4.10 -3.27
N VAL A 108 -16.08 3.57 -2.68
CA VAL A 108 -14.73 4.12 -2.83
C VAL A 108 -14.53 4.60 -4.25
N SER A 109 -14.22 5.90 -4.42
CA SER A 109 -14.18 6.54 -5.74
C SER A 109 -13.33 5.72 -6.69
N ALA A 110 -13.94 5.22 -7.77
CA ALA A 110 -13.22 4.56 -8.84
C ALA A 110 -12.37 5.63 -9.55
N GLY A 111 -11.15 5.85 -9.07
CA GLY A 111 -10.32 6.94 -9.57
C GLY A 111 -9.00 7.13 -8.83
N THR A 112 -8.34 8.20 -9.22
CA THR A 112 -7.07 8.67 -8.66
C THR A 112 -7.32 9.52 -7.43
N ILE A 113 -6.55 9.27 -6.36
CA ILE A 113 -6.66 9.99 -5.10
C ILE A 113 -5.33 10.68 -4.81
N ASP A 114 -5.35 12.00 -4.67
CA ASP A 114 -4.14 12.75 -4.30
C ASP A 114 -3.75 12.44 -2.85
N ALA A 115 -2.62 11.76 -2.67
CA ALA A 115 -2.07 11.41 -1.36
C ALA A 115 -0.68 11.99 -1.14
N ARG A 116 -0.31 13.08 -1.83
CA ARG A 116 0.99 13.74 -1.62
C ARG A 116 1.19 14.19 -0.17
N TRP A 117 0.11 14.62 0.48
CA TRP A 117 0.09 14.98 1.90
C TRP A 117 0.58 13.84 2.82
N LEU A 118 0.45 12.57 2.40
CA LEU A 118 0.89 11.42 3.18
C LEU A 118 2.43 11.29 3.22
N GLY A 119 3.11 11.83 2.20
CA GLY A 119 4.56 12.02 2.19
C GLY A 119 5.00 13.20 3.07
N GLU A 120 4.21 14.26 3.10
CA GLU A 120 4.53 15.51 3.81
C GLU A 120 4.22 15.47 5.30
N ILE A 121 3.19 14.71 5.71
CA ILE A 121 2.75 14.68 7.09
C ILE A 121 3.87 14.17 8.03
N PRO A 122 4.21 14.92 9.10
CA PRO A 122 5.26 14.50 10.02
C PRO A 122 4.97 13.12 10.63
N ALA A 123 5.99 12.27 10.72
CA ALA A 123 5.86 10.90 11.22
C ALA A 123 5.16 10.85 12.58
N LYS A 124 5.53 11.75 13.51
CA LYS A 124 4.93 11.83 14.85
C LYS A 124 3.41 12.09 14.81
N ILE A 125 2.96 12.96 13.92
CA ILE A 125 1.52 13.27 13.77
C ILE A 125 0.78 12.06 13.20
N TRP A 126 1.36 11.42 12.18
CA TRP A 126 0.76 10.22 11.62
C TRP A 126 0.70 9.06 12.63
N GLN A 127 1.69 8.92 13.52
CA GLN A 127 1.62 7.91 14.59
C GLN A 127 0.42 8.14 15.52
N ILE A 128 0.11 9.38 15.88
CA ILE A 128 -1.09 9.71 16.68
C ILE A 128 -2.36 9.28 15.93
N VAL A 129 -2.44 9.56 14.63
CA VAL A 129 -3.55 9.12 13.78
C VAL A 129 -3.63 7.59 13.74
N ARG A 130 -2.50 6.91 13.51
CA ARG A 130 -2.42 5.45 13.47
C ARG A 130 -2.92 4.83 14.76
N GLU A 131 -2.43 5.29 15.91
CA GLU A 131 -2.85 4.80 17.22
C GLU A 131 -4.36 5.01 17.43
N SER A 132 -4.88 6.18 17.04
CA SER A 132 -6.31 6.49 17.18
C SER A 132 -7.18 5.60 16.30
N VAL A 133 -6.76 5.36 15.05
CA VAL A 133 -7.49 4.51 14.08
C VAL A 133 -7.34 3.02 14.41
N LEU A 134 -6.22 2.58 14.98
CA LEU A 134 -5.97 1.18 15.28
C LEU A 134 -6.48 0.75 16.66
N LYS A 135 -6.87 1.68 17.54
CA LYS A 135 -7.58 1.36 18.77
C LYS A 135 -8.83 0.54 18.42
N CYS A 136 -8.91 -0.65 19.00
CA CYS A 136 -10.15 -1.43 19.01
C CYS A 136 -11.12 -0.72 19.95
N THR A 137 -12.27 -0.31 19.42
CA THR A 137 -13.43 0.07 20.22
C THR A 137 -14.24 -1.17 20.54
#